data_AF-A0A3M1SXI1-F1
#
_entry.id   AF-A0A3M1SXI1-F1
#
_cell.length_a   1.000
_cell.length_b   1.000
_cell.length_c   1.000
_cell.angle_alpha   90.00
_cell.angle_beta   90.00
_cell.angle_gamma   90.00
#
_symmetry.space_group_name_H-M   'P 1'
#
loop_
_entity.id
_entity.type
_entity.pdbx_description
1 polymer ?
#
loop_
_entity_poly.entity_id
_entity_poly.type
_entity_poly.pdbx_seq_one_letter_code
_entity_poly.pdbx_strand_id
1 'polypeptide(L)'
;MREELLAELDRRGRRMRVAVNRRLEDARARLHHAARRHGLHAPAVRLARSRDALAAAAARLERAHPRAALAARRERLANLGERLERASPRHALPELAARLDRAEAALRQAAGAATAARRERLAAAAGRLEALSPLGVLSRGYSLTARADGRIVRRASELRPGDEVTTRLADGAFTARVERVDPEETRPHA
;
A
#
# COMPACT_ATOMS: atom_id res chain seq x y z
N MET A 1 -20.81 63.81 99.30
CA MET A 1 -20.18 64.42 98.11
C MET A 1 -19.68 63.42 97.06
N ARG A 2 -18.81 62.43 97.35
CA ARG A 2 -18.35 61.43 96.35
C ARG A 2 -19.47 60.49 95.87
N GLU A 3 -20.34 60.03 96.76
CA GLU A 3 -21.46 59.13 96.42
C GLU A 3 -22.54 59.82 95.55
N GLU A 4 -22.82 61.10 95.79
CA GLU A 4 -23.76 61.88 94.98
C GLU A 4 -23.23 62.15 93.56
N LEU A 5 -21.92 62.40 93.42
CA LEU A 5 -21.27 62.58 92.11
C LEU A 5 -21.29 61.29 91.28
N LEU A 6 -21.07 60.14 91.92
CA LEU A 6 -21.17 58.83 91.25
C LEU A 6 -22.61 58.53 90.85
N ALA A 7 -23.59 58.78 91.72
CA ALA A 7 -25.00 58.59 91.41
C ALA A 7 -25.47 59.49 90.23
N GLU A 8 -24.97 60.72 90.13
CA GLU A 8 -25.33 61.62 89.04
C GLU A 8 -24.67 61.24 87.70
N LEU A 9 -23.42 60.78 87.74
CA LEU A 9 -22.73 60.21 86.56
C LEU A 9 -23.48 58.97 86.06
N ASP A 10 -23.95 58.12 86.96
CA ASP A 10 -24.67 56.89 86.62
C ASP A 10 -26.07 57.18 86.07
N ARG A 11 -26.76 58.20 86.62
CA ARG A 11 -28.03 58.72 86.06
C ARG A 11 -27.84 59.34 84.68
N ARG A 12 -26.77 60.12 84.45
CA ARG A 12 -26.44 60.66 83.13
C ARG A 12 -26.07 59.55 82.14
N GLY A 13 -25.30 58.55 82.57
CA GLY A 13 -24.93 57.38 81.76
C GLY A 13 -26.13 56.53 81.34
N ARG A 14 -27.05 56.24 82.28
CA ARG A 14 -28.30 55.53 81.97
C ARG A 14 -29.18 56.31 80.99
N ARG A 15 -29.36 57.62 81.21
CA ARG A 15 -30.12 58.49 80.29
C ARG A 15 -29.52 58.51 78.90
N MET A 16 -28.19 58.57 78.79
CA MET A 16 -27.50 58.56 77.50
C MET A 16 -27.66 57.22 76.77
N ARG A 17 -27.53 56.09 77.45
CA ARG A 17 -27.76 54.77 76.83
C ARG A 17 -29.18 54.62 76.31
N VAL A 18 -30.18 55.05 77.09
CA VAL A 18 -31.59 55.02 76.67
C VAL A 18 -31.81 55.91 75.45
N ALA A 19 -31.22 57.11 75.42
CA ALA A 19 -31.34 58.03 74.28
C ALA A 19 -30.66 57.50 73.01
N VAL A 20 -29.48 56.86 73.14
CA VAL A 20 -28.76 56.23 72.02
C VAL A 20 -29.54 55.04 71.47
N ASN A 21 -30.07 54.17 72.33
CA ASN A 21 -30.87 53.02 71.90
C ASN A 21 -32.13 53.45 71.16
N ARG A 22 -32.86 54.45 71.68
CA ARG A 22 -34.03 55.01 70.98
C ARG A 22 -33.68 55.59 69.62
N ARG A 23 -32.57 56.32 69.50
CA ARG A 23 -32.10 56.85 68.21
C ARG A 23 -31.74 55.75 67.22
N LEU A 24 -31.14 54.66 67.68
CA LEU A 24 -30.82 53.50 66.83
C LEU A 24 -32.09 52.76 66.38
N GLU A 25 -33.08 52.61 67.25
CA GLU A 25 -34.38 52.03 66.92
C GLU A 25 -35.15 52.88 65.89
N ASP A 26 -35.20 54.19 66.10
CA ASP A 26 -35.82 55.13 65.16
C ASP A 26 -35.12 55.13 63.80
N ALA A 27 -33.78 55.09 63.78
CA ALA A 27 -33.01 55.02 62.54
C ALA A 27 -33.27 53.71 61.78
N ARG A 28 -33.34 52.58 62.49
CA ARG A 28 -33.69 51.26 61.90
C ARG A 28 -35.12 51.26 61.35
N ALA A 29 -36.07 51.81 62.09
CA ALA A 29 -37.45 51.92 61.65
C ALA A 29 -37.57 52.79 60.39
N ARG A 30 -36.90 53.95 60.34
CA ARG A 30 -36.84 54.84 59.17
C ARG A 30 -36.22 54.15 57.96
N LEU A 31 -35.13 53.40 58.15
CA LEU A 31 -34.50 52.63 57.08
C LEU A 31 -35.42 51.54 56.55
N HIS A 32 -36.08 50.77 57.43
CA HIS A 32 -37.05 49.77 57.02
C HIS A 32 -38.25 50.38 56.29
N HIS A 33 -38.73 51.53 56.73
CA HIS A 33 -39.85 52.22 56.11
C HIS A 33 -39.47 52.80 54.74
N ALA A 34 -38.29 53.41 54.63
CA ALA A 34 -37.74 53.88 53.36
C ALA A 34 -37.51 52.71 52.38
N ALA A 35 -36.97 51.58 52.84
CA ALA A 35 -36.75 50.39 52.01
C ALA A 35 -38.06 49.80 51.47
N ARG A 36 -39.15 49.82 52.25
CA ARG A 36 -40.49 49.42 51.79
C ARG A 36 -41.11 50.45 50.85
N ARG A 37 -41.04 51.75 51.19
CA ARG A 37 -41.61 52.86 50.40
C ARG A 37 -40.98 52.98 49.02
N HIS A 38 -39.66 52.78 48.92
CA HIS A 38 -38.93 52.80 47.65
C HIS A 38 -38.95 51.45 46.92
N GLY A 39 -39.72 50.47 47.42
CA GLY A 39 -39.91 49.19 46.76
C GLY A 39 -38.62 48.42 46.53
N LEU A 40 -37.53 48.69 47.26
CA LEU A 40 -36.19 48.13 47.00
C LEU A 40 -36.12 46.61 47.15
N HIS A 41 -37.10 46.01 47.84
CA HIS A 41 -37.32 44.56 47.85
C HIS A 41 -37.74 44.01 46.48
N ALA A 42 -38.51 44.74 45.67
CA ALA A 42 -39.02 44.25 44.40
C ALA A 42 -37.91 44.12 43.31
N PRO A 43 -36.97 45.07 43.14
CA PRO A 43 -35.82 44.89 42.26
C PRO A 43 -34.89 43.75 42.69
N ALA A 44 -34.59 43.62 43.98
CA ALA A 44 -33.72 42.56 44.49
C ALA A 44 -34.34 41.16 44.28
N VAL A 45 -35.64 41.02 44.56
CA VAL A 45 -36.38 39.77 44.32
C VAL A 45 -36.51 39.46 42.83
N ARG A 46 -36.73 40.47 41.97
CA ARG A 46 -36.74 40.28 40.51
C ARG A 46 -35.38 39.83 40.00
N LEU A 47 -34.28 40.43 40.46
CA LEU A 47 -32.92 40.05 40.08
C LEU A 47 -32.59 38.62 40.53
N ALA A 48 -32.98 38.25 41.75
CA ALA A 48 -32.82 36.88 42.26
C ALA A 48 -33.57 35.87 41.38
N ARG A 49 -34.85 36.13 41.09
CA ARG A 49 -35.66 35.29 40.20
C ARG A 49 -35.08 35.19 38.78
N SER A 50 -34.55 36.29 38.24
CA SER A 50 -33.88 36.28 36.94
C SER A 50 -32.59 35.45 36.97
N ARG A 51 -31.81 35.48 38.07
CA ARG A 51 -30.65 34.62 38.25
C ARG A 51 -31.03 33.16 38.33
N ASP A 52 -32.06 32.82 39.10
CA ASP A 52 -32.55 31.44 39.23
C ASP A 52 -33.08 30.92 37.89
N ALA A 53 -33.82 31.74 37.15
CA ALA A 53 -34.30 31.40 35.81
C ALA A 53 -33.15 31.18 34.82
N LEU A 54 -32.11 32.03 34.86
CA LEU A 54 -30.91 31.87 34.04
C LEU A 54 -30.14 30.59 34.42
N ALA A 55 -29.99 30.28 35.71
CA ALA A 55 -29.35 29.07 36.18
C ALA A 55 -30.13 27.82 35.74
N ALA A 56 -31.46 27.83 35.85
CA ALA A 56 -32.31 26.74 35.38
C ALA A 56 -32.27 26.57 33.85
N ALA A 57 -32.24 27.67 33.10
CA ALA A 57 -32.10 27.66 31.65
C ALA A 57 -30.71 27.14 31.23
N ALA A 58 -29.64 27.54 31.92
CA ALA A 58 -28.28 27.04 31.71
C ALA A 58 -28.19 25.53 32.02
N ALA A 59 -28.73 25.08 33.15
CA ALA A 59 -28.76 23.66 33.50
C ALA A 59 -29.64 22.83 32.55
N ARG A 60 -30.72 23.40 32.01
CA ARG A 60 -31.50 22.78 30.93
C ARG A 60 -30.71 22.70 29.64
N LEU A 61 -29.99 23.77 29.28
CA LEU A 61 -29.13 23.79 28.09
C LEU A 61 -27.99 22.78 28.22
N GLU A 62 -27.34 22.66 29.38
CA GLU A 62 -26.29 21.66 29.59
C GLU A 62 -26.83 20.23 29.53
N ARG A 63 -28.04 19.99 30.04
CA ARG A 63 -28.72 18.70 29.92
C ARG A 63 -29.21 18.40 28.50
N ALA A 64 -29.70 19.41 27.79
CA ALA A 64 -30.28 19.28 26.44
C ALA A 64 -29.21 19.30 25.32
N HIS A 65 -28.10 20.01 25.54
CA HIS A 65 -26.94 20.04 24.67
C HIS A 65 -25.80 19.24 25.33
N PRO A 66 -25.75 17.92 25.13
CA PRO A 66 -24.63 17.12 25.60
C PRO A 66 -23.41 17.46 24.74
N ARG A 67 -22.69 18.54 25.09
CA ARG A 67 -21.40 18.90 24.48
C ARG A 67 -20.48 17.67 24.42
N ALA A 68 -20.52 16.85 25.47
CA ALA A 68 -19.86 15.57 25.54
C ALA A 68 -20.32 14.58 24.44
N ALA A 69 -21.63 14.42 24.19
CA ALA A 69 -22.11 13.52 23.14
C ALA A 69 -21.83 14.04 21.73
N LEU A 70 -21.84 15.36 21.51
CA LEU A 70 -21.43 15.93 20.22
C LEU A 70 -19.92 15.75 19.99
N ALA A 71 -19.10 15.96 21.03
CA ALA A 71 -17.66 15.70 20.98
C ALA A 71 -17.38 14.22 20.68
N ALA A 72 -18.03 13.30 21.41
CA ALA A 72 -17.91 11.86 21.18
C ALA A 72 -18.35 11.45 19.76
N ARG A 73 -19.41 12.05 19.22
CA ARG A 73 -19.84 11.82 17.82
C ARG A 73 -18.82 12.33 16.81
N ARG A 74 -18.23 13.51 17.04
CA ARG A 74 -17.17 14.06 16.17
C ARG A 74 -15.92 13.19 16.19
N GLU A 75 -15.49 12.76 17.37
CA GLU A 75 -14.37 11.84 17.54
C GLU A 75 -14.65 10.49 16.86
N ARG A 76 -15.86 9.95 17.01
CA ARG A 76 -16.27 8.73 16.31
C ARG A 76 -16.24 8.90 14.79
N LEU A 77 -16.70 10.04 14.26
CA LEU A 77 -16.64 10.33 12.83
C LEU A 77 -15.20 10.48 12.33
N ALA A 78 -14.33 11.15 13.10
CA ALA A 78 -12.92 11.26 12.77
C ALA A 78 -12.24 9.88 12.72
N ASN A 79 -12.47 9.05 13.75
CA ASN A 79 -11.95 7.68 13.80
C ASN A 79 -12.48 6.80 12.66
N LEU A 80 -13.76 6.93 12.31
CA LEU A 80 -14.33 6.21 11.16
C LEU A 80 -13.73 6.72 9.83
N GLY A 81 -13.52 8.02 9.69
CA GLY A 81 -12.86 8.62 8.54
C GLY A 81 -11.44 8.11 8.37
N GLU A 82 -10.63 8.11 9.43
CA GLU A 82 -9.28 7.55 9.37
C GLU A 82 -9.24 6.06 9.06
N ARG A 83 -10.18 5.28 9.63
CA ARG A 83 -10.29 3.85 9.33
C ARG A 83 -10.69 3.62 7.88
N LEU A 84 -11.59 4.43 7.34
CA LEU A 84 -11.98 4.39 5.93
C LEU A 84 -10.79 4.73 5.04
N GLU A 85 -10.03 5.78 5.34
CA GLU A 85 -8.85 6.18 4.57
C GLU A 85 -7.73 5.12 4.61
N ARG A 86 -7.48 4.53 5.79
CA ARG A 86 -6.49 3.44 5.94
C ARG A 86 -6.92 2.15 5.23
N ALA A 87 -8.22 1.86 5.22
CA ALA A 87 -8.78 0.73 4.47
C ALA A 87 -9.01 1.07 2.99
N SER A 88 -8.89 2.35 2.61
CA SER A 88 -9.22 2.81 1.27
C SER A 88 -8.16 2.32 0.30
N PRO A 89 -8.54 1.49 -0.69
CA PRO A 89 -7.61 0.97 -1.68
C PRO A 89 -7.07 2.09 -2.60
N ARG A 90 -7.54 3.33 -2.49
CA ARG A 90 -7.10 4.47 -3.31
C ARG A 90 -5.58 4.69 -3.26
N HIS A 91 -4.94 4.43 -2.12
CA HIS A 91 -3.50 4.55 -1.99
C HIS A 91 -2.75 3.29 -2.46
N ALA A 92 -3.38 2.11 -2.34
CA ALA A 92 -2.78 0.84 -2.75
C ALA A 92 -2.91 0.57 -4.27
N LEU A 93 -3.93 1.11 -4.93
CA LEU A 93 -4.21 0.88 -6.35
C LEU A 93 -3.05 1.31 -7.28
N PRO A 94 -2.44 2.51 -7.13
CA PRO A 94 -1.30 2.90 -7.96
C PRO A 94 -0.09 1.98 -7.78
N GLU A 95 0.18 1.55 -6.54
CA GLU A 95 1.29 0.63 -6.25
C GLU A 95 1.03 -0.76 -6.85
N LEU A 96 -0.19 -1.27 -6.73
CA LEU A 96 -0.60 -2.54 -7.34
C LEU A 96 -0.55 -2.47 -8.87
N ALA A 97 -0.99 -1.36 -9.48
CA ALA A 97 -0.89 -1.14 -10.92
C ALA A 97 0.58 -1.11 -11.37
N ALA A 98 1.44 -0.35 -10.68
CA ALA A 98 2.87 -0.31 -10.98
C ALA A 98 3.58 -1.66 -10.77
N ARG A 99 3.09 -2.50 -9.84
CA ARG A 99 3.57 -3.88 -9.67
C ARG A 99 3.13 -4.77 -10.83
N LEU A 100 1.89 -4.63 -11.29
CA LEU A 100 1.36 -5.35 -12.44
C LEU A 100 2.15 -5.00 -13.72
N ASP A 101 2.35 -3.72 -14.00
CA ASP A 101 3.08 -3.25 -15.18
C ASP A 101 4.53 -3.79 -15.21
N ARG A 102 5.21 -3.77 -14.06
CA ARG A 102 6.57 -4.34 -13.93
C ARG A 102 6.58 -5.84 -14.15
N ALA A 103 5.62 -6.57 -13.58
CA ALA A 103 5.51 -8.01 -13.75
C ALA A 103 5.22 -8.37 -15.21
N GLU A 104 4.37 -7.61 -15.89
CA GLU A 104 4.03 -7.81 -17.30
C GLU A 104 5.23 -7.55 -18.21
N ALA A 105 5.97 -6.45 -17.97
CA ALA A 105 7.18 -6.13 -18.71
C ALA A 105 8.26 -7.22 -18.53
N ALA A 106 8.47 -7.69 -17.30
CA ALA A 106 9.42 -8.76 -17.00
C ALA A 106 9.01 -10.08 -17.68
N LEU A 107 7.72 -10.43 -17.66
CA LEU A 107 7.20 -11.62 -18.33
C LEU A 107 7.42 -11.55 -19.85
N ARG A 108 7.11 -10.41 -20.47
CA ARG A 108 7.32 -10.21 -21.91
C ARG A 108 8.79 -10.36 -22.31
N GLN A 109 9.71 -9.79 -21.53
CA GLN A 109 11.14 -9.96 -21.79
C GLN A 109 11.60 -11.41 -21.62
N ALA A 110 11.22 -12.07 -20.52
CA ALA A 110 11.61 -13.45 -20.26
C ALA A 110 11.07 -14.40 -21.33
N ALA A 111 9.81 -14.23 -21.76
CA ALA A 111 9.20 -15.01 -22.83
C ALA A 111 9.91 -14.79 -24.17
N GLY A 112 10.25 -13.53 -24.50
CA GLY A 112 11.03 -13.19 -25.69
C GLY A 112 12.39 -13.86 -25.71
N ALA A 113 13.17 -13.72 -24.62
CA ALA A 113 14.49 -14.33 -24.49
C ALA A 113 14.43 -15.86 -24.56
N ALA A 114 13.48 -16.49 -23.87
CA ALA A 114 13.31 -17.94 -23.89
C ALA A 114 12.93 -18.46 -25.29
N THR A 115 12.14 -17.69 -26.05
CA THR A 115 11.76 -18.05 -27.42
C THR A 115 12.95 -17.91 -28.38
N ALA A 116 13.72 -16.82 -28.27
CA ALA A 116 14.93 -16.62 -29.06
C ALA A 116 15.96 -17.74 -28.84
N ALA A 117 16.26 -18.06 -27.57
CA ALA A 117 17.19 -19.14 -27.23
C ALA A 117 16.73 -20.52 -27.77
N ARG A 118 15.42 -20.80 -27.74
CA ARG A 118 14.87 -22.04 -28.32
C ARG A 118 15.01 -22.06 -29.85
N ARG A 119 14.79 -20.93 -30.53
CA ARG A 119 14.98 -20.82 -31.99
C ARG A 119 16.43 -21.04 -32.39
N GLU A 120 17.38 -20.46 -31.67
CA GLU A 120 18.82 -20.66 -31.93
C GLU A 120 19.22 -22.12 -31.74
N ARG A 121 18.76 -22.76 -30.66
CA ARG A 121 19.03 -24.20 -30.42
C ARG A 121 18.44 -25.08 -31.51
N LEU A 122 17.23 -24.77 -31.97
CA LEU A 122 16.58 -25.49 -33.06
C LEU A 122 17.36 -25.31 -34.37
N ALA A 123 17.75 -24.08 -34.71
CA ALA A 123 18.54 -23.80 -35.90
C ALA A 123 19.90 -24.53 -35.88
N ALA A 124 20.59 -24.51 -34.74
CA ALA A 124 21.84 -25.25 -34.57
C ALA A 124 21.65 -26.77 -34.69
N ALA A 125 20.56 -27.31 -34.14
CA ALA A 125 20.25 -28.73 -34.28
C ALA A 125 19.93 -29.11 -35.73
N ALA A 126 19.16 -28.28 -36.44
CA ALA A 126 18.86 -28.46 -37.86
C ALA A 126 20.14 -28.42 -38.71
N GLY A 127 21.02 -27.43 -38.50
CA GLY A 127 22.29 -27.35 -39.22
C GLY A 127 23.21 -28.55 -38.95
N ARG A 128 23.22 -29.09 -37.73
CA ARG A 128 23.94 -30.34 -37.43
C ARG A 128 23.32 -31.55 -38.16
N LEU A 129 21.99 -31.63 -38.20
CA LEU A 129 21.29 -32.70 -38.91
C LEU A 129 21.61 -32.66 -40.42
N GLU A 130 21.62 -31.47 -41.01
CA GLU A 130 22.01 -31.26 -42.41
C GLU A 130 23.46 -31.64 -42.67
N ALA A 131 24.38 -31.25 -41.79
CA ALA A 131 25.80 -31.60 -41.89
C ALA A 131 26.06 -33.10 -41.75
N LEU A 132 25.24 -33.80 -40.97
CA LEU A 132 25.32 -35.26 -40.77
C LEU A 132 24.49 -36.05 -41.80
N SER A 133 23.71 -35.37 -42.65
CA SER A 133 22.90 -36.02 -43.67
C SER A 133 23.80 -36.48 -44.83
N PRO A 134 23.79 -37.78 -45.19
CA PRO A 134 24.50 -38.29 -46.38
C PRO A 134 24.13 -37.51 -47.64
N LEU A 135 22.89 -37.01 -47.72
CA LEU A 135 22.44 -36.16 -48.82
C LEU A 135 23.30 -34.89 -48.92
N GLY A 136 23.61 -34.21 -47.80
CA GLY A 136 24.40 -32.98 -47.82
C GLY A 136 25.85 -33.16 -48.29
N VAL A 137 26.40 -34.37 -48.18
CA VAL A 137 27.69 -34.75 -48.78
C VAL A 137 27.51 -35.07 -50.25
N LEU A 138 26.50 -35.86 -50.61
CA LEU A 138 26.20 -36.22 -51.99
C LEU A 138 25.86 -34.98 -52.86
N SER A 139 25.12 -34.00 -52.33
CA SER A 139 24.79 -32.73 -53.00
C SER A 139 25.99 -31.88 -53.37
N ARG A 140 27.15 -32.07 -52.69
CA ARG A 140 28.39 -31.35 -52.99
C ARG A 140 29.21 -32.01 -54.12
N GLY A 141 28.65 -33.01 -54.79
CA GLY A 141 29.28 -33.71 -55.90
C GLY A 141 30.08 -34.95 -55.50
N TYR A 142 29.99 -35.37 -54.24
CA TYR A 142 30.57 -36.64 -53.80
C TYR A 142 29.62 -37.81 -54.10
N SER A 143 30.19 -39.00 -54.26
CA SER A 143 29.43 -40.21 -54.50
C SER A 143 29.71 -41.25 -53.42
N LEU A 144 28.71 -42.05 -53.07
CA LEU A 144 28.86 -43.16 -52.13
C LEU A 144 28.85 -44.47 -52.90
N THR A 145 29.99 -45.17 -52.92
CA THR A 145 30.12 -46.45 -53.62
C THR A 145 30.02 -47.61 -52.63
N ALA A 146 29.15 -48.57 -52.94
CA ALA A 146 28.94 -49.80 -52.20
C ALA A 146 29.15 -51.01 -53.11
N ARG A 147 29.56 -52.14 -52.56
CA ARG A 147 29.61 -53.41 -53.31
C ARG A 147 28.21 -54.01 -53.48
N ALA A 148 28.12 -55.08 -54.26
CA ALA A 148 26.90 -55.87 -54.42
C ALA A 148 26.30 -56.39 -53.10
N ASP A 149 27.11 -56.59 -52.05
CA ASP A 149 26.64 -56.99 -50.71
C ASP A 149 26.15 -55.81 -49.83
N GLY A 150 26.17 -54.59 -50.37
CA GLY A 150 25.76 -53.37 -49.68
C GLY A 150 26.82 -52.75 -48.78
N ARG A 151 28.02 -53.33 -48.66
CA ARG A 151 29.11 -52.73 -47.87
C ARG A 151 29.70 -51.51 -48.58
N ILE A 152 29.83 -50.41 -47.84
CA ILE A 152 30.48 -49.18 -48.32
C ILE A 152 31.96 -49.43 -48.55
N VAL A 153 32.43 -49.11 -49.75
CA VAL A 153 33.85 -49.16 -50.11
C VAL A 153 34.54 -47.93 -49.53
N ARG A 154 35.53 -48.14 -48.66
CA ARG A 154 36.28 -47.02 -48.04
C ARG A 154 37.69 -46.86 -48.58
N ARG A 155 38.26 -47.92 -49.16
CA ARG A 155 39.61 -47.94 -49.73
C ARG A 155 39.57 -48.60 -51.09
N ALA A 156 40.34 -48.10 -52.04
CA ALA A 156 40.44 -48.71 -53.37
C ALA A 156 40.91 -50.18 -53.29
N SER A 157 41.80 -50.51 -52.34
CA SER A 157 42.31 -51.87 -52.09
C SER A 157 41.26 -52.90 -51.68
N GLU A 158 40.05 -52.46 -51.35
CA GLU A 158 38.93 -53.34 -51.06
C GLU A 158 38.36 -53.93 -52.37
N LEU A 159 38.48 -53.23 -53.49
CA LEU A 159 37.92 -53.64 -54.78
C LEU A 159 38.91 -54.46 -55.62
N ARG A 160 38.36 -55.25 -56.54
CA ARG A 160 39.11 -55.97 -57.59
C ARG A 160 38.50 -55.67 -58.96
N PRO A 161 39.32 -55.70 -60.04
CA PRO A 161 38.80 -55.71 -61.40
C PRO A 161 37.74 -56.81 -61.59
N GLY A 162 36.61 -56.46 -62.19
CA GLY A 162 35.45 -57.33 -62.38
C GLY A 162 34.36 -57.20 -61.30
N ASP A 163 34.66 -56.58 -60.15
CA ASP A 163 33.68 -56.39 -59.08
C ASP A 163 32.53 -55.48 -59.53
N GLU A 164 31.30 -55.85 -59.14
CA GLU A 164 30.12 -55.01 -59.34
C GLU A 164 29.92 -54.09 -58.13
N VAL A 165 29.74 -52.80 -58.42
CA VAL A 165 29.55 -51.76 -57.42
C VAL A 165 28.32 -50.91 -57.76
N THR A 166 27.60 -50.48 -56.74
CA THR A 166 26.53 -49.50 -56.85
C THR A 166 27.03 -48.16 -56.31
N THR A 167 26.95 -47.12 -57.12
CA THR A 167 27.34 -45.77 -56.74
C THR A 167 26.09 -44.90 -56.65
N ARG A 168 25.89 -44.30 -55.47
CA ARG A 168 24.79 -43.36 -55.21
C ARG A 168 25.29 -41.93 -55.30
N LEU A 169 24.52 -41.09 -55.98
CA LEU A 169 24.75 -39.66 -56.16
C LEU A 169 23.70 -38.85 -55.40
N ALA A 170 23.76 -37.52 -55.51
CA ALA A 170 22.76 -36.62 -54.93
C ALA A 170 21.34 -36.94 -55.40
N ASP A 171 21.22 -37.29 -56.69
CA ASP A 171 19.98 -37.71 -57.31
C ASP A 171 20.23 -39.01 -58.10
N GLY A 172 19.62 -40.09 -57.65
CA GLY A 172 19.75 -41.41 -58.26
C GLY A 172 20.98 -42.24 -57.84
N ALA A 173 21.08 -43.40 -58.46
CA ALA A 173 22.18 -44.35 -58.29
C ALA A 173 22.37 -45.14 -59.58
N PHE A 174 23.58 -45.64 -59.80
CA PHE A 174 23.91 -46.48 -60.95
C PHE A 174 24.80 -47.65 -60.53
N THR A 175 24.72 -48.73 -61.29
CA THR A 175 25.59 -49.91 -61.13
C THR A 175 26.73 -49.83 -62.14
N ALA A 176 27.94 -50.13 -61.70
CA ALA A 176 29.13 -50.14 -62.52
C ALA A 176 29.99 -51.37 -62.22
N ARG A 177 30.86 -51.72 -63.15
CA ARG A 177 31.86 -52.78 -62.99
C ARG A 177 33.24 -52.16 -62.92
N VAL A 178 34.04 -52.59 -61.94
CA VAL A 178 35.41 -52.10 -61.77
C VAL A 178 36.27 -52.64 -62.91
N GLU A 179 36.84 -51.76 -63.74
CA GLU A 179 37.75 -52.18 -64.81
C GLU A 179 39.20 -52.29 -64.33
N ARG A 180 39.63 -51.34 -63.50
CA ARG A 180 40.99 -51.27 -62.95
C ARG A 180 40.97 -50.62 -61.57
N VAL A 181 41.88 -51.06 -60.69
CA VAL A 181 42.09 -50.47 -59.36
C VAL A 181 43.52 -49.95 -59.31
N ASP A 182 43.67 -48.63 -59.25
CA ASP A 182 44.96 -47.96 -59.15
C ASP A 182 45.24 -47.66 -57.66
N PRO A 183 46.27 -48.26 -57.03
CA PRO A 183 46.64 -47.94 -55.66
C PRO A 183 47.27 -46.54 -55.58
N GLU A 184 46.91 -45.77 -54.55
CA GLU A 184 47.42 -44.41 -54.34
C GLU A 184 48.91 -44.45 -53.89
N GLU A 185 49.77 -43.67 -54.54
CA GLU A 185 51.13 -43.38 -54.06
C GLU A 185 51.04 -42.46 -52.84
N THR A 186 51.32 -43.00 -51.65
CA THR A 186 51.35 -42.24 -50.40
C THR A 186 52.38 -41.11 -50.48
N ARG A 187 51.95 -39.86 -50.67
CA ARG A 187 52.78 -38.68 -50.37
C ARG A 187 52.73 -38.40 -48.86
N PRO A 188 53.88 -38.32 -48.17
CA PRO A 188 53.89 -37.97 -46.75
C PRO A 188 53.55 -36.47 -46.63
N HIS A 189 52.45 -36.16 -45.94
CA HIS A 189 52.16 -34.80 -45.52
C HIS A 189 52.98 -34.50 -44.25
N ALA A 190 53.87 -33.52 -44.36
CA ALA A 190 54.56 -32.84 -43.27
C ALA A 190 53.64 -31.80 -42.60
#